data_AF-W0T464-F1
#
_entry.id   AF-W0T464-F1
#
_cell.length_a   1.000
_cell.length_b   1.000
_cell.length_c   1.000
_cell.angle_alpha   90.00
_cell.angle_beta   90.00
_cell.angle_gamma   90.00
#
_symmetry.space_group_name_H-M   'P 1'
#
loop_
_entity.id
_entity.type
_entity.pdbx_description
1 polymer ?
#
loop_
_entity_poly.entity_id
_entity_poly.type
_entity_poly.pdbx_seq_one_letter_code
_entity_poly.pdbx_strand_id
1 'polypeptide(L)'
;MSTSENVYRMLILLEEPAPESKEDTKKQNATHEFVDEVTLPIQVDEMDLLNSWFDKFDEKICIPNEGNIKYEISSDGLIVLILDKSIEHLVADVKQFVEENIPEEQ
;
A
#
# COMPACT_ATOMS: atom_id res chain seq x y z
N MET A 1 -17.64 11.19 21.51
CA MET A 1 -17.95 11.62 20.14
C MET A 1 -17.34 10.57 19.24
N SER A 2 -18.15 9.75 18.60
CA SER A 2 -17.65 8.76 17.66
C SER A 2 -17.33 9.51 16.38
N THR A 3 -16.11 10.03 16.27
CA THR A 3 -15.59 10.58 15.02
C THR A 3 -15.59 9.40 14.06
N SER A 4 -16.57 9.36 13.14
CA SER A 4 -16.52 8.43 12.03
C SER A 4 -15.20 8.70 11.32
N GLU A 5 -14.26 7.77 11.47
CA GLU A 5 -12.90 7.83 10.93
C GLU A 5 -12.99 7.77 9.39
N ASN A 6 -13.44 8.86 8.75
CA ASN A 6 -13.41 9.08 7.31
C ASN A 6 -11.98 9.40 6.88
N VAL A 7 -11.05 8.55 7.28
CA VAL A 7 -9.64 8.67 6.99
C VAL A 7 -9.20 7.49 6.15
N TYR A 8 -8.15 7.67 5.37
CA TYR A 8 -7.64 6.61 4.52
C TYR A 8 -7.02 5.48 5.34
N ARG A 9 -7.36 4.24 4.98
CA ARG A 9 -6.74 3.03 5.53
C ARG A 9 -5.97 2.32 4.45
N MET A 10 -4.68 2.09 4.67
CA MET A 10 -3.80 1.38 3.77
C MET A 10 -3.57 -0.05 4.26
N LEU A 11 -4.04 -1.01 3.48
CA LEU A 11 -3.83 -2.43 3.66
C LEU A 11 -2.57 -2.84 2.92
N ILE A 12 -1.69 -3.59 3.58
CA ILE A 12 -0.43 -4.06 3.01
C ILE A 12 -0.53 -5.57 2.81
N LEU A 13 -0.40 -6.01 1.56
CA LEU A 13 -0.45 -7.40 1.15
C LEU A 13 0.86 -7.78 0.47
N LEU A 14 1.33 -9.00 0.73
CA LEU A 14 2.42 -9.61 -0.02
C LEU A 14 1.88 -10.51 -1.11
N GLU A 15 2.32 -10.28 -2.34
CA GLU A 15 2.11 -11.13 -3.50
C GLU A 15 3.29 -12.11 -3.63
N GLU A 16 3.00 -13.40 -3.56
CA GLU A 16 3.97 -14.43 -3.90
C GLU A 16 3.77 -14.91 -5.34
N PRO A 17 4.79 -14.80 -6.22
CA PRO A 17 4.73 -15.43 -7.51
C PRO A 17 4.73 -16.95 -7.29
N ALA A 18 3.74 -17.63 -7.88
CA ALA A 18 3.69 -19.08 -7.81
C ALA A 18 5.00 -19.65 -8.39
N PRO A 19 5.64 -20.64 -7.73
CA PRO A 19 6.84 -21.26 -8.28
C PRO A 19 6.49 -21.81 -9.65
N GLU A 20 7.21 -21.38 -10.70
CA GLU A 20 7.07 -21.90 -12.07
C GLU A 20 7.36 -23.41 -12.05
N SER A 21 6.33 -24.21 -11.77
CA SER A 21 6.36 -25.64 -11.98
C SER A 21 6.29 -25.83 -13.48
N LYS A 22 7.42 -26.21 -14.07
CA LYS A 22 7.51 -26.71 -15.44
C LYS A 22 6.74 -28.03 -15.54
N GLU A 23 5.41 -27.98 -15.54
CA GLU A 23 4.49 -29.01 -16.08
C GLU A 23 3.03 -28.63 -15.75
N ASP A 24 2.23 -28.54 -16.82
CA ASP A 24 0.79 -28.82 -16.91
C ASP A 24 -0.26 -27.91 -16.18
N THR A 25 -0.89 -27.05 -16.98
CA THR A 25 -2.35 -26.79 -17.03
C THR A 25 -3.15 -26.38 -15.78
N LYS A 26 -2.61 -25.55 -14.89
CA LYS A 26 -3.45 -24.71 -14.00
C LYS A 26 -2.81 -23.36 -13.76
N LYS A 27 -3.50 -22.27 -14.15
CA LYS A 27 -3.18 -20.91 -13.68
C LYS A 27 -3.23 -20.93 -12.15
N GLN A 28 -2.09 -21.11 -11.52
CA GLN A 28 -1.96 -20.88 -10.08
C GLN A 28 -1.96 -19.37 -9.92
N ASN A 29 -3.09 -18.85 -9.43
CA ASN A 29 -3.25 -17.44 -9.15
C ASN A 29 -2.21 -17.06 -8.08
N ALA A 30 -1.55 -15.92 -8.24
CA ALA A 30 -0.66 -15.38 -7.22
C ALA A 30 -1.40 -15.34 -5.86
N THR A 31 -0.69 -15.68 -4.78
CA THR A 31 -1.27 -15.66 -3.44
C THR A 31 -1.03 -14.27 -2.85
N HIS A 32 -2.09 -13.61 -2.40
CA HIS A 32 -2.02 -12.35 -1.66
C HIS A 32 -2.17 -12.64 -0.17
N GLU A 33 -1.11 -12.44 0.58
CA GLU A 33 -1.10 -12.60 2.04
C GLU A 33 -1.22 -11.23 2.70
N PHE A 34 -2.24 -11.03 3.54
CA PHE A 34 -2.35 -9.81 4.35
C PHE A 34 -1.23 -9.79 5.39
N VAL A 35 -0.47 -8.71 5.41
CA VAL A 35 0.63 -8.52 6.35
C VAL A 35 0.25 -7.53 7.43
N ASP A 36 -0.26 -6.36 7.05
CA ASP A 36 -0.48 -5.28 7.99
C ASP A 36 -1.47 -4.23 7.49
N GLU A 37 -1.91 -3.35 8.40
CA GLU A 37 -2.72 -2.19 8.06
C GLU A 37 -2.17 -0.93 8.74
N VAL A 38 -2.16 0.17 8.00
CA VAL A 38 -1.79 1.49 8.53
C VAL A 38 -2.91 2.47 8.24
N THR A 39 -3.25 3.26 9.25
CA THR A 39 -4.24 4.33 9.10
C THR A 39 -3.51 5.63 8.79
N LEU A 40 -3.84 6.25 7.67
CA LEU A 40 -3.34 7.56 7.31
C LEU A 40 -4.28 8.60 7.92
N PRO A 41 -3.77 9.61 8.64
CA PRO A 41 -4.60 10.69 9.18
C PRO A 41 -4.95 11.73 8.08
N ILE A 42 -5.37 11.24 6.91
CA ILE A 42 -5.81 12.04 5.76
C ILE A 42 -7.29 11.80 5.60
N GLN A 43 -8.10 12.85 5.56
CA GLN A 43 -9.53 12.67 5.34
C GLN A 43 -9.82 12.25 3.89
N VAL A 44 -10.87 11.44 3.70
CA VAL A 44 -11.30 10.99 2.36
C VAL A 44 -11.69 12.17 1.45
N ASP A 45 -12.12 13.29 2.04
CA ASP A 45 -12.43 14.53 1.32
C ASP A 45 -11.15 15.27 0.86
N GLU A 46 -10.00 14.99 1.47
CA GLU A 46 -8.72 15.66 1.21
C GLU A 46 -7.87 14.93 0.16
N MET A 47 -8.48 14.64 -1.00
CA MET A 47 -7.80 13.92 -2.09
C MET A 47 -6.56 14.68 -2.63
N ASP A 48 -6.55 16.02 -2.58
CA ASP A 48 -5.38 16.83 -2.96
C ASP A 48 -4.18 16.62 -2.01
N LEU A 49 -4.45 16.52 -0.71
CA LEU A 49 -3.45 16.23 0.31
C LEU A 49 -2.93 14.80 0.14
N LEU A 50 -3.83 13.86 -0.11
CA LEU A 50 -3.52 12.48 -0.43
C LEU A 50 -2.59 12.39 -1.64
N ASN A 51 -2.92 13.05 -2.75
CA ASN A 51 -2.09 13.06 -3.96
C ASN A 51 -0.69 13.61 -3.67
N SER A 52 -0.60 14.72 -2.95
CA SER A 52 0.70 15.33 -2.59
C SER A 52 1.54 14.43 -1.67
N TRP A 53 0.88 13.67 -0.80
CA TRP A 53 1.51 12.66 0.04
C TRP A 53 1.99 11.46 -0.79
N PHE A 54 1.15 10.98 -1.70
CA PHE A 54 1.48 9.88 -2.61
C PHE A 54 2.58 10.24 -3.59
N ASP A 55 2.69 11.48 -4.05
CA ASP A 55 3.81 11.92 -4.90
C ASP A 55 5.16 11.67 -4.18
N LYS A 56 5.24 11.96 -2.88
CA LYS A 56 6.43 11.69 -2.07
C LYS A 56 6.63 10.21 -1.80
N PHE A 57 5.53 9.49 -1.57
CA PHE A 57 5.57 8.04 -1.38
C PHE A 57 6.09 7.35 -2.64
N ASP A 58 5.61 7.78 -3.81
CA ASP A 58 6.05 7.26 -5.09
C ASP A 58 7.53 7.54 -5.30
N GLU A 59 7.98 8.78 -5.08
CA GLU A 59 9.39 9.13 -5.27
C GLU A 59 10.34 8.32 -4.37
N LYS A 60 9.95 8.06 -3.11
CA LYS A 60 10.80 7.37 -2.14
C LYS A 60 10.66 5.85 -2.12
N ILE A 61 9.46 5.32 -2.39
CA ILE A 61 9.12 3.91 -2.21
C ILE A 61 8.80 3.26 -3.55
N CYS A 62 7.91 3.83 -4.36
CA CYS A 62 7.46 3.17 -5.58
C CYS A 62 8.50 3.20 -6.72
N ILE A 63 9.10 4.36 -7.02
CA ILE A 63 10.12 4.51 -8.07
C ILE A 63 11.32 3.57 -7.84
N PRO A 64 11.95 3.48 -6.65
CA PRO A 64 13.07 2.56 -6.45
C PRO A 64 12.68 1.08 -6.51
N ASN A 65 11.40 0.75 -6.32
CA ASN A 65 10.87 -0.62 -6.33
C ASN A 65 9.93 -0.88 -7.52
N GLU A 66 10.02 -0.05 -8.56
CA GLU A 66 9.10 -0.05 -9.70
C GLU A 66 9.05 -1.45 -10.33
N GLY A 67 7.83 -1.99 -10.48
CA GLY A 67 7.59 -3.34 -11.01
C GLY A 67 7.37 -4.43 -9.95
N ASN A 68 7.74 -4.20 -8.70
CA ASN A 68 7.50 -5.14 -7.57
C ASN A 68 6.47 -4.61 -6.56
N ILE A 69 6.07 -3.35 -6.70
CA ILE A 69 5.06 -2.67 -5.87
C ILE A 69 3.88 -2.26 -6.75
N LYS A 70 2.67 -2.49 -6.25
CA LYS A 70 1.41 -2.05 -6.85
C LYS A 70 0.56 -1.45 -5.75
N TYR A 71 -0.21 -0.42 -6.07
CA TYR A 71 -1.19 0.12 -5.13
C TYR A 71 -2.50 0.43 -5.84
N GLU A 72 -3.59 0.37 -5.09
CA GLU A 72 -4.92 0.74 -5.53
C GLU A 72 -5.53 1.69 -4.49
N ILE A 73 -6.02 2.84 -4.94
CA ILE A 73 -6.65 3.85 -4.08
C ILE A 73 -8.13 3.87 -4.43
N SER A 74 -8.97 3.52 -3.46
CA SER A 74 -10.42 3.59 -3.56
C SER A 74 -10.93 4.91 -2.98
N SER A 75 -11.91 5.51 -3.66
CA SER A 75 -12.57 6.75 -3.22
C SER A 75 -13.32 6.61 -1.89
N ASP A 76 -13.54 5.39 -1.42
CA ASP A 76 -14.20 5.08 -0.14
C ASP A 76 -13.26 5.18 1.08
N GLY A 77 -12.01 5.61 0.88
CA GLY A 77 -11.02 5.74 1.96
C GLY A 77 -10.17 4.50 2.19
N LEU A 78 -10.02 3.64 1.18
CA LEU A 78 -9.27 2.40 1.28
C LEU A 78 -8.15 2.37 0.25
N ILE A 79 -6.95 2.06 0.71
CA ILE A 79 -5.75 1.93 -0.10
C ILE A 79 -5.29 0.48 0.04
N VAL A 80 -5.02 -0.18 -1.07
CA VAL A 80 -4.49 -1.55 -1.10
C VAL A 80 -3.09 -1.48 -1.67
N LEU A 81 -2.08 -1.75 -0.86
CA LEU A 81 -0.69 -1.87 -1.27
C LEU A 81 -0.34 -3.35 -1.42
N ILE A 82 0.06 -3.74 -2.61
CA ILE A 82 0.49 -5.09 -2.95
C ILE A 82 1.98 -5.05 -3.25
N LEU A 83 2.76 -5.75 -2.44
CA LEU A 83 4.21 -5.83 -2.51
C LEU A 83 4.62 -7.24 -2.92
N ASP A 84 5.58 -7.40 -3.81
CA ASP A 84 6.15 -8.73 -4.07
C ASP A 84 6.84 -9.27 -2.82
N LYS A 85 6.74 -10.57 -2.55
CA LYS A 85 7.42 -11.20 -1.39
C LYS A 85 8.93 -10.96 -1.38
N SER A 86 9.54 -10.77 -2.55
CA SER A 86 10.98 -10.42 -2.68
C SER A 86 11.32 -9.08 -2.02
N ILE A 87 10.36 -8.17 -1.89
CA ILE A 87 10.49 -6.85 -1.26
C ILE A 87 9.72 -6.75 0.05
N GLU A 88 9.55 -7.86 0.79
CA GLU A 88 8.84 -7.87 2.08
C GLU A 88 9.40 -6.85 3.09
N HIS A 89 10.69 -6.55 3.00
CA HIS A 89 11.35 -5.56 3.86
C HIS A 89 10.77 -4.15 3.69
N LEU A 90 10.24 -3.85 2.50
CA LEU A 90 9.63 -2.56 2.18
C LEU A 90 8.38 -2.29 3.01
N VAL A 91 7.74 -3.31 3.59
CA VAL A 91 6.64 -3.13 4.56
C VAL A 91 7.10 -2.25 5.73
N ALA A 92 8.33 -2.44 6.21
CA ALA A 92 8.88 -1.63 7.30
C ALA A 92 9.15 -0.19 6.84
N ASP A 93 9.69 -0.01 5.64
CA ASP A 93 9.92 1.32 5.05
C ASP A 93 8.62 2.08 4.81
N VAL A 94 7.56 1.41 4.35
CA VAL A 94 6.22 1.99 4.17
C VAL A 94 5.66 2.47 5.50
N LYS A 95 5.69 1.62 6.53
CA LYS A 95 5.22 1.98 7.88
C LYS A 95 5.98 3.18 8.42
N GLN A 96 7.30 3.13 8.33
CA GLN A 96 8.16 4.22 8.77
C GLN A 96 7.88 5.50 7.98
N PHE A 97 7.70 5.40 6.66
CA PHE A 97 7.35 6.55 5.83
C PHE A 97 6.01 7.18 6.25
N VAL A 98 4.99 6.37 6.52
CA VAL A 98 3.68 6.84 7.00
C VAL A 98 3.82 7.56 8.34
N GLU A 99 4.62 7.02 9.27
CA GLU A 99 4.89 7.65 10.58
C GLU A 99 5.71 8.95 10.46
N GLU A 100 6.70 9.00 9.57
CA GLU A 100 7.55 10.18 9.39
C GLU A 100 6.89 11.28 8.55
N ASN A 101 5.98 10.91 7.64
CA ASN A 101 5.30 11.81 6.72
C ASN A 101 3.81 11.89 7.06
N ILE A 102 3.48 11.94 8.35
CA ILE A 102 2.12 12.26 8.80
C ILE A 102 1.77 13.64 8.23
N PRO A 103 0.74 13.75 7.36
CA PRO A 103 0.26 15.05 6.94
C PRO A 103 -0.37 15.73 8.16
N GLU A 104 0.29 16.75 8.68
CA GLU A 104 -0.27 17.59 9.74
C GLU A 104 -1.48 18.36 9.18
N GLU A 105 -2.65 18.22 9.84
CA GLU A 105 -3.77 19.17 9.69
C GLU A 105 -3.23 20.58 9.98
N GLN A 106 -3.17 21.45 8.97
CA GLN A 106 -2.85 22.87 9.12
C GLN A 106 -4.13 23.70 9.22
#